data_AF-A0A1B6H400-F1
#
_entry.id   AF-A0A1B6H400-F1
#
_cell.length_a   1.000
_cell.length_b   1.000
_cell.length_c   1.000
_cell.angle_alpha   90.00
_cell.angle_beta   90.00
_cell.angle_gamma   90.00
#
_symmetry.space_group_name_H-M   'P 1'
#
loop_
_entity.id
_entity.type
_entity.pdbx_description
1 polymer ?
#
loop_
_entity_poly.entity_id
_entity_poly.type
_entity_poly.pdbx_seq_one_letter_code
_entity_poly.pdbx_strand_id
1 'polypeptide(L)'
;RDPKPPAYIFIIDVSYSNVKSGLVQLLCTEMKRILSFLPKEDGAARSPIKVAFITYNKSVHFHTMSINQSMPKMFVISDLTDMFAPIADQFFCDVNESEVLIDTLMATIPKIFENTQETDAVLLPAIQAGLEALKAYEGPGKLFVFHSTLPVSSVPGQLKNRDDRKLLATQKEKAVLLPQNSIYTDLGKACVEAGCSVDLF
;
A
#
# COMPACT_ATOMS: atom_id res chain seq x y z
N ARG A 1 -9.93 9.60 -25.25
CA ARG A 1 -9.07 10.42 -24.36
C ARG A 1 -7.82 9.60 -24.16
N ASP A 2 -6.64 10.18 -24.31
CA ASP A 2 -5.40 9.41 -24.16
C ASP A 2 -5.25 8.95 -22.70
N PRO A 3 -4.77 7.72 -22.47
CA PRO A 3 -4.61 7.19 -21.12
C PRO A 3 -3.60 8.03 -20.33
N LYS A 4 -3.91 8.34 -19.07
CA LYS A 4 -2.93 8.94 -18.15
C LYS A 4 -1.74 7.98 -17.95
N PRO A 5 -0.52 8.48 -17.72
CA PRO A 5 0.59 7.64 -17.27
C PRO A 5 0.21 6.87 -16.00
N PRO A 6 0.80 5.69 -15.73
CA PRO A 6 0.49 4.95 -14.53
C PRO A 6 1.03 5.64 -13.27
N ALA A 7 0.41 5.35 -12.13
CA ALA A 7 0.88 5.79 -10.82
C ALA A 7 1.26 4.59 -9.92
N TYR A 8 2.30 4.76 -9.09
CA TYR A 8 2.77 3.74 -8.15
C TYR A 8 2.46 4.14 -6.70
N ILE A 9 1.84 3.24 -5.95
CA ILE A 9 1.52 3.47 -4.55
C ILE A 9 2.29 2.48 -3.69
N PHE A 10 3.11 2.98 -2.78
CA PHE A 10 3.82 2.18 -1.79
C PHE A 10 2.96 2.08 -0.53
N ILE A 11 2.53 0.87 -0.19
CA ILE A 11 1.62 0.57 0.93
C ILE A 11 2.39 -0.24 1.96
N ILE A 12 2.72 0.37 3.10
CA ILE A 12 3.68 -0.17 4.05
C ILE A 12 2.99 -0.53 5.37
N ASP A 13 3.02 -1.81 5.73
CA ASP A 13 2.63 -2.30 7.05
C ASP A 13 3.63 -1.80 8.10
N VAL A 14 3.14 -0.93 8.99
CA VAL A 14 3.88 -0.32 10.11
C VAL A 14 3.43 -0.91 11.46
N SER A 15 2.94 -2.15 11.46
CA SER A 15 2.74 -2.93 12.68
C SER A 15 4.06 -3.28 13.36
N TYR A 16 3.96 -3.73 14.61
CA TYR A 16 5.07 -4.11 15.47
C TYR A 16 6.07 -5.02 14.77
N SER A 17 5.60 -6.01 14.01
CA SER A 17 6.46 -7.01 13.35
C SER A 17 7.45 -6.37 12.38
N ASN A 18 6.97 -5.47 11.51
CA ASN A 18 7.78 -4.80 10.49
C ASN A 18 8.63 -3.64 11.03
N VAL A 19 8.18 -2.99 12.09
CA VAL A 19 9.00 -1.99 12.80
C VAL A 19 10.15 -2.70 13.52
N LYS A 20 9.86 -3.76 14.28
CA LYS A 20 10.83 -4.53 15.07
C LYS A 20 11.88 -5.24 14.20
N SER A 21 11.48 -5.77 13.05
CA SER A 21 12.41 -6.44 12.11
C SER A 21 13.37 -5.47 11.42
N GLY A 22 13.09 -4.16 11.48
CA GLY A 22 13.84 -3.14 10.75
C GLY A 22 13.39 -2.94 9.30
N LEU A 23 12.34 -3.65 8.83
CA LEU A 23 11.86 -3.54 7.45
C LEU A 23 11.39 -2.12 7.12
N VAL A 24 10.62 -1.48 8.01
CA VAL A 24 10.15 -0.09 7.80
C VAL A 24 11.34 0.85 7.63
N GLN A 25 12.35 0.74 8.51
CA GLN A 25 13.56 1.57 8.44
C GLN A 25 14.32 1.32 7.13
N LEU A 26 14.49 0.06 6.73
CA LEU A 26 15.17 -0.32 5.49
C LEU A 26 14.45 0.27 4.26
N LEU A 27 13.14 0.07 4.16
CA LEU A 27 12.34 0.59 3.04
C LEU A 27 12.43 2.11 2.94
N CYS A 28 12.26 2.82 4.06
CA CYS A 28 12.37 4.28 4.06
C CYS A 28 13.78 4.76 3.68
N THR A 29 14.83 4.05 4.13
CA THR A 29 16.23 4.39 3.81
C THR A 29 16.53 4.18 2.32
N GLU A 30 16.05 3.09 1.72
CA GLU A 30 16.30 2.77 0.31
C GLU A 30 15.29 3.41 -0.65
N MET A 31 14.22 4.05 -0.16
CA MET A 31 13.15 4.58 -1.00
C MET A 31 13.66 5.53 -2.09
N LYS A 32 14.57 6.45 -1.74
CA LYS A 32 15.17 7.38 -2.72
C LYS A 32 15.86 6.64 -3.87
N ARG A 33 16.57 5.56 -3.55
CA ARG A 33 17.21 4.70 -4.55
C ARG A 33 16.18 3.94 -5.36
N ILE A 34 15.15 3.36 -4.74
CA ILE A 34 14.06 2.65 -5.43
C ILE A 34 13.40 3.59 -6.46
N LEU A 35 13.08 4.82 -6.05
CA LEU A 35 12.45 5.82 -6.93
C LEU A 35 13.35 6.26 -8.09
N SER A 36 14.68 6.19 -7.93
CA SER A 36 15.61 6.49 -9.03
C SER A 36 15.55 5.46 -10.18
N PHE A 37 15.00 4.27 -9.93
CA PHE A 37 14.81 3.20 -10.92
C PHE A 37 13.41 3.17 -11.54
N LEU A 38 12.60 4.22 -11.34
CA LEU A 38 11.30 4.29 -11.99
C LEU A 38 11.45 4.20 -13.53
N PRO A 39 10.64 3.35 -14.20
CA PRO A 39 10.69 3.22 -15.65
C PRO A 39 10.49 4.55 -16.36
N LYS A 40 11.25 4.79 -17.42
CA LYS A 40 11.10 5.95 -18.30
C LYS A 40 11.38 5.52 -19.73
N GLU A 41 10.77 6.18 -20.69
CA GLU A 41 11.00 5.91 -22.10
C GLU A 41 12.43 6.26 -22.52
N ASP A 42 12.92 5.63 -23.58
CA ASP A 42 14.24 5.90 -24.12
C ASP A 42 14.36 7.37 -24.55
N GLY A 43 15.41 8.04 -24.08
CA GLY A 43 15.63 9.46 -24.30
C GLY A 43 14.83 10.39 -23.37
N ALA A 44 13.91 9.87 -22.55
CA ALA A 44 13.23 10.68 -21.54
C ALA A 44 14.17 11.00 -20.37
N ALA A 45 14.24 12.28 -20.00
CA ALA A 45 15.04 12.71 -18.86
C ALA A 45 14.51 12.13 -17.53
N ARG A 46 13.18 12.07 -17.38
CA ARG A 46 12.45 11.71 -16.17
C ARG A 46 11.36 10.68 -16.45
N SER A 47 11.00 9.91 -15.42
CA SER A 47 9.83 9.05 -15.47
C SER A 47 8.55 9.90 -15.39
N PRO A 48 7.52 9.61 -16.21
CA PRO A 48 6.20 10.24 -16.07
C PRO A 48 5.36 9.64 -14.93
N ILE A 49 5.86 8.60 -14.26
CA ILE A 49 5.14 7.87 -13.21
C ILE A 49 5.09 8.72 -11.94
N LYS A 50 3.88 9.01 -11.47
CA LYS A 50 3.66 9.64 -10.17
C LYS A 50 3.70 8.60 -9.06
N VAL A 51 4.06 9.03 -7.86
CA VAL A 51 4.10 8.15 -6.68
C VAL A 51 3.22 8.66 -5.55
N ALA A 52 2.76 7.73 -4.71
CA ALA A 52 2.06 8.03 -3.48
C ALA A 52 2.42 7.02 -2.38
N PHE A 53 2.15 7.38 -1.13
CA PHE A 53 2.56 6.59 0.03
C PHE A 53 1.40 6.39 0.99
N ILE A 54 1.19 5.14 1.39
CA ILE A 54 0.24 4.74 2.42
C ILE A 54 1.02 3.95 3.46
N THR A 55 0.77 4.21 4.74
CA THR A 55 1.16 3.28 5.81
C THR A 55 -0.08 2.71 6.47
N TYR A 56 -0.01 1.52 7.05
CA TYR A 56 -1.16 0.95 7.76
C TYR A 56 -0.77 0.03 8.92
N ASN A 57 -1.68 -0.08 9.88
CA ASN A 57 -1.67 -1.06 10.97
C ASN A 57 -3.12 -1.51 11.20
N LYS A 58 -3.74 -1.21 12.35
CA LYS A 58 -5.20 -1.26 12.54
C LYS A 58 -5.97 -0.12 11.87
N SER A 59 -5.28 0.91 11.39
CA SER A 59 -5.83 2.03 10.63
C SER A 59 -5.02 2.23 9.33
N VAL A 60 -5.60 2.93 8.37
CA VAL A 60 -4.92 3.32 7.11
C VAL A 60 -4.47 4.78 7.21
N HIS A 61 -3.27 5.08 6.76
CA HIS A 61 -2.67 6.42 6.82
C HIS A 61 -2.27 6.88 5.42
N PHE A 62 -2.95 7.89 4.89
CA PHE A 62 -2.57 8.55 3.64
C PHE A 62 -1.56 9.66 3.90
N HIS A 63 -0.48 9.70 3.13
CA HIS A 63 0.53 10.76 3.22
C HIS A 63 0.43 11.69 2.02
N THR A 64 0.04 12.95 2.26
CA THR A 64 -0.06 13.98 1.22
C THR A 64 1.16 14.89 1.23
N MET A 65 1.65 15.25 0.04
CA MET A 65 2.86 16.05 -0.15
C MET A 65 2.62 17.11 -1.22
N SER A 66 1.85 18.14 -0.88
CA SER A 66 1.68 19.29 -1.78
C SER A 66 2.95 20.13 -1.81
N ILE A 67 3.40 20.52 -3.01
CA ILE A 67 4.58 21.41 -3.20
C ILE A 67 4.45 22.77 -2.49
N ASN A 68 3.23 23.19 -2.15
CA ASN A 68 2.96 24.42 -1.40
C ASN A 68 3.11 24.24 0.12
N GLN A 69 3.44 23.03 0.59
CA GLN A 69 3.61 22.69 2.00
C GLN A 69 5.10 22.43 2.28
N SER A 70 5.56 22.84 3.45
CA SER A 70 6.94 22.58 3.91
C SER A 70 7.10 21.20 4.53
N MET A 71 6.00 20.54 4.91
CA MET A 71 6.00 19.24 5.60
C MET A 71 4.88 18.35 5.04
N PRO A 72 5.13 17.02 4.91
CA PRO A 72 4.07 16.05 4.61
C PRO A 72 2.98 16.04 5.67
N LYS A 73 1.74 15.73 5.28
CA LYS A 73 0.61 15.55 6.19
C LYS A 73 0.12 14.11 6.16
N MET A 74 -0.27 13.61 7.33
CA MET A 74 -0.85 12.28 7.50
C MET A 74 -2.36 12.41 7.74
N PHE A 75 -3.16 11.70 6.96
CA PHE A 75 -4.60 11.54 7.14
C PHE A 75 -4.90 10.11 7.59
N VAL A 76 -5.47 9.96 8.79
CA VAL A 76 -5.78 8.67 9.39
C VAL A 76 -7.22 8.29 9.08
N ILE A 77 -7.43 7.13 8.48
CA ILE A 77 -8.75 6.53 8.29
C ILE A 77 -8.87 5.32 9.21
N SER A 78 -9.78 5.41 10.17
CA SER A 78 -10.08 4.36 11.15
C SER A 78 -11.36 3.60 10.86
N ASP A 79 -12.27 4.15 10.04
CA ASP A 79 -13.44 3.41 9.57
C ASP A 79 -13.03 2.55 8.38
N LEU A 80 -12.89 1.26 8.61
CA LEU A 80 -12.38 0.28 7.62
C LEU A 80 -13.49 -0.36 6.77
N THR A 81 -14.73 0.07 6.95
CA THR A 81 -15.87 -0.48 6.21
C THR A 81 -16.08 0.21 4.87
N ASP A 82 -15.74 1.49 4.78
CA ASP A 82 -15.82 2.31 3.57
C ASP A 82 -14.52 3.09 3.37
N MET A 83 -13.62 2.52 2.56
CA MET A 83 -12.37 3.19 2.19
C MET A 83 -12.63 4.26 1.13
N PHE A 84 -12.08 5.44 1.36
CA PHE A 84 -12.09 6.52 0.37
C PHE A 84 -10.69 7.13 0.25
N ALA A 85 -10.41 7.68 -0.93
CA ALA A 85 -9.18 8.43 -1.15
C ALA A 85 -9.36 9.90 -0.71
N PRO A 86 -8.39 10.48 0.03
CA PRO A 86 -8.30 11.93 0.14
C PRO A 86 -7.99 12.55 -1.24
N ILE A 87 -8.23 13.86 -1.37
CA ILE A 87 -8.16 14.62 -2.64
C ILE A 87 -6.91 14.24 -3.48
N ALA A 88 -7.15 13.69 -4.68
CA ALA A 88 -6.12 13.07 -5.53
C ALA A 88 -4.93 13.99 -5.85
N ASP A 89 -5.19 15.28 -6.08
CA ASP A 89 -4.16 16.27 -6.47
C ASP A 89 -3.08 16.49 -5.41
N GLN A 90 -3.35 16.14 -4.14
CA GLN A 90 -2.39 16.30 -3.04
C GLN A 90 -1.71 14.98 -2.64
N PHE A 91 -2.18 13.86 -3.20
CA PHE A 91 -1.73 12.54 -2.83
C PHE A 91 -0.67 11.97 -3.78
N PHE A 92 -0.87 12.16 -5.09
CA PHE A 92 0.08 11.71 -6.11
C PHE A 92 1.08 12.83 -6.47
N CYS A 93 2.36 12.58 -6.24
CA CYS A 93 3.41 13.56 -6.49
C CYS A 93 4.39 13.13 -7.60
N ASP A 94 4.99 14.12 -8.26
CA ASP A 94 6.18 13.91 -9.09
C ASP A 94 7.39 13.75 -8.18
N VAL A 95 8.19 12.70 -8.41
CA VAL A 95 9.35 12.37 -7.57
C VAL A 95 10.40 13.48 -7.57
N ASN A 96 10.62 14.14 -8.71
CA ASN A 96 11.65 15.17 -8.86
C ASN A 96 11.19 16.48 -8.23
N GLU A 97 9.92 16.83 -8.38
CA GLU A 97 9.36 18.06 -7.78
C GLU A 97 9.20 17.94 -6.27
N SER A 98 9.02 16.72 -5.75
CA SER A 98 8.72 16.45 -4.34
C SER A 98 9.86 15.78 -3.59
N GLU A 99 11.09 15.78 -4.13
CA GLU A 99 12.25 15.08 -3.56
C GLU A 99 12.45 15.39 -2.07
N VAL A 100 12.44 16.67 -1.70
CA VAL A 100 12.63 17.12 -0.30
C VAL A 100 11.49 16.64 0.60
N LEU A 101 10.25 16.65 0.11
CA LEU A 101 9.09 16.19 0.89
C LEU A 101 9.10 14.67 1.06
N ILE A 102 9.50 13.93 0.03
CA ILE A 102 9.66 12.48 0.09
C ILE A 102 10.77 12.12 1.09
N ASP A 103 11.94 12.75 1.00
CA ASP A 103 13.05 12.53 1.94
C ASP A 103 12.61 12.85 3.39
N THR A 104 11.85 13.93 3.58
CA THR A 104 11.28 14.29 4.89
C THR A 104 10.29 13.24 5.37
N LEU A 105 9.40 12.75 4.50
CA LEU A 105 8.42 11.71 4.84
C LEU A 105 9.13 10.42 5.25
N MET A 106 10.11 9.97 4.46
CA MET A 106 10.87 8.74 4.73
C MET A 106 11.69 8.84 6.03
N ALA A 107 12.20 10.03 6.38
CA ALA A 107 12.85 10.25 7.67
C ALA A 107 11.86 10.28 8.86
N THR A 108 10.57 10.52 8.59
CA THR A 108 9.53 10.71 9.60
C THR A 108 8.76 9.42 9.91
N ILE A 109 8.44 8.60 8.89
CA ILE A 109 7.65 7.37 9.07
C ILE A 109 8.25 6.45 10.16
N PRO A 110 9.54 6.10 10.15
CA PRO A 110 10.10 5.22 11.18
C PRO A 110 9.96 5.81 12.59
N LYS A 111 10.12 7.13 12.76
CA LYS A 111 10.00 7.82 14.04
C LYS A 111 8.57 7.83 14.58
N ILE A 112 7.58 8.00 13.70
CA ILE A 112 6.16 7.98 14.12
C ILE A 112 5.80 6.61 14.71
N PHE A 113 6.31 5.53 14.12
CA PHE A 113 5.90 4.16 14.47
C PHE A 113 6.91 3.39 15.30
N GLU A 114 8.04 4.01 15.72
CA GLU A 114 9.14 3.32 16.42
C GLU A 114 8.70 2.55 17.67
N ASN A 115 7.71 3.07 18.38
CA ASN A 115 7.19 2.50 19.64
C ASN A 115 5.79 1.87 19.45
N THR A 116 5.40 1.55 18.21
CA THR A 116 4.11 0.91 17.94
C THR A 116 3.98 -0.39 18.74
N GLN A 117 2.79 -0.63 19.30
CA GLN A 117 2.43 -1.90 19.95
C GLN A 117 1.34 -2.63 19.17
N GLU A 118 0.95 -2.09 18.01
CA GLU A 118 -0.07 -2.66 17.16
C GLU A 118 0.49 -3.92 16.49
N THR A 119 -0.03 -5.08 16.87
CA THR A 119 0.37 -6.39 16.32
C THR A 119 -0.50 -6.82 15.14
N ASP A 120 -1.64 -6.17 14.99
CA ASP A 120 -2.63 -6.39 13.96
C ASP A 120 -2.39 -5.48 12.74
N ALA A 121 -2.73 -6.01 11.55
CA ALA A 121 -2.62 -5.30 10.28
C ALA A 121 -3.84 -5.56 9.38
N VAL A 122 -4.41 -4.50 8.82
CA VAL A 122 -5.67 -4.53 8.03
C VAL A 122 -5.39 -4.52 6.53
N LEU A 123 -4.90 -5.67 6.01
CA LEU A 123 -4.43 -5.80 4.63
C LEU A 123 -5.48 -5.42 3.57
N LEU A 124 -6.68 -5.99 3.66
CA LEU A 124 -7.72 -5.76 2.64
C LEU A 124 -8.13 -4.27 2.56
N PRO A 125 -8.45 -3.58 3.68
CA PRO A 125 -8.69 -2.14 3.65
C PRO A 125 -7.52 -1.32 3.11
N ALA A 126 -6.27 -1.70 3.40
CA ALA A 126 -5.10 -1.00 2.85
C ALA A 126 -5.01 -1.10 1.32
N ILE A 127 -5.28 -2.29 0.74
CA ILE A 127 -5.33 -2.47 -0.71
C ILE A 127 -6.52 -1.72 -1.32
N GLN A 128 -7.69 -1.76 -0.68
CA GLN A 128 -8.87 -1.00 -1.10
C GLN A 128 -8.60 0.51 -1.12
N ALA A 129 -7.93 1.05 -0.10
CA ALA A 129 -7.50 2.44 -0.06
C ALA A 129 -6.60 2.82 -1.26
N GLY A 130 -5.65 1.96 -1.62
CA GLY A 130 -4.83 2.14 -2.82
C GLY A 130 -5.63 2.10 -4.12
N LEU A 131 -6.60 1.17 -4.23
CA LEU A 131 -7.50 1.07 -5.38
C LEU A 131 -8.36 2.33 -5.53
N GLU A 132 -8.97 2.82 -4.45
CA GLU A 132 -9.79 4.05 -4.48
C GLU A 132 -8.95 5.27 -4.83
N ALA A 133 -7.69 5.33 -4.38
CA ALA A 133 -6.77 6.39 -4.78
C ALA A 133 -6.48 6.35 -6.29
N LEU A 134 -6.27 5.18 -6.89
CA LEU A 134 -6.07 5.05 -8.33
C LEU A 134 -7.32 5.41 -9.14
N LYS A 135 -8.51 5.03 -8.66
CA LYS A 135 -9.77 5.46 -9.27
C LYS A 135 -9.90 6.99 -9.27
N ALA A 136 -9.57 7.63 -8.15
CA ALA A 136 -9.57 9.10 -8.04
C ALA A 136 -8.50 9.77 -8.90
N TYR A 137 -7.37 9.10 -9.14
CA TYR A 137 -6.34 9.54 -10.10
C TYR A 137 -6.83 9.47 -11.56
N GLU A 138 -7.85 8.65 -11.85
CA GLU A 138 -8.39 8.35 -13.18
C GLU A 138 -7.31 7.82 -14.15
N GLY A 139 -6.43 6.93 -13.65
CA GLY A 139 -5.37 6.32 -14.45
C GLY A 139 -5.00 4.93 -13.93
N PRO A 140 -4.31 4.11 -14.75
CA PRO A 140 -3.84 2.80 -14.32
C PRO A 140 -2.78 2.96 -13.24
N GLY A 141 -2.46 1.88 -12.54
CA GLY A 141 -1.42 1.94 -11.53
C GLY A 141 -1.05 0.62 -10.92
N LYS A 142 -0.09 0.70 -10.00
CA LYS A 142 0.45 -0.46 -9.31
C LYS A 142 0.61 -0.17 -7.82
N LEU A 143 0.12 -1.09 -7.00
CA LEU A 143 0.28 -1.08 -5.56
C LEU A 143 1.46 -2.00 -5.19
N PHE A 144 2.43 -1.47 -4.47
CA PHE A 144 3.53 -2.21 -3.87
C PHE A 144 3.23 -2.35 -2.38
N VAL A 145 2.70 -3.50 -1.98
CA VAL A 145 2.24 -3.76 -0.62
C VAL A 145 3.32 -4.53 0.12
N PHE A 146 3.80 -4.00 1.25
CA PHE A 146 4.76 -4.67 2.13
C PHE A 146 4.03 -5.09 3.40
N HIS A 147 3.93 -6.39 3.67
CA HIS A 147 3.10 -6.95 4.72
C HIS A 147 3.79 -8.09 5.47
N SER A 148 3.46 -8.29 6.74
CA SER A 148 4.20 -9.26 7.59
C SER A 148 3.37 -10.31 8.28
N THR A 149 2.15 -10.00 8.72
CA THR A 149 1.39 -10.85 9.65
C THR A 149 0.06 -11.29 9.05
N LEU A 150 -0.44 -12.46 9.45
CA LEU A 150 -1.78 -12.90 9.04
C LEU A 150 -2.84 -11.89 9.53
N PRO A 151 -3.68 -11.30 8.66
CA PRO A 151 -4.68 -10.33 9.07
C PRO A 151 -5.84 -11.00 9.81
N VAL A 152 -5.77 -11.03 11.14
CA VAL A 152 -6.73 -11.74 12.01
C VAL A 152 -7.78 -10.82 12.65
N SER A 153 -7.66 -9.51 12.53
CA SER A 153 -8.60 -8.55 13.12
C SER A 153 -10.01 -8.71 12.55
N SER A 154 -11.03 -8.45 13.37
CA SER A 154 -12.45 -8.60 13.03
C SER A 154 -12.97 -7.48 12.11
N VAL A 155 -12.39 -7.37 10.92
CA VAL A 155 -12.68 -6.37 9.89
C VAL A 155 -12.81 -7.06 8.51
N PRO A 156 -13.30 -6.37 7.46
CA PRO A 156 -13.31 -6.95 6.11
C PRO A 156 -11.94 -7.50 5.72
N GLY A 157 -11.93 -8.74 5.22
CA GLY A 157 -10.69 -9.43 4.84
C GLY A 157 -10.03 -10.24 5.96
N GLN A 158 -10.66 -10.37 7.14
CA GLN A 158 -10.21 -11.26 8.20
C GLN A 158 -9.91 -12.67 7.68
N LEU A 159 -8.75 -13.19 8.06
CA LEU A 159 -8.29 -14.55 7.79
C LEU A 159 -8.15 -15.31 9.11
N LYS A 160 -8.38 -16.62 9.05
CA LYS A 160 -8.14 -17.54 10.18
C LYS A 160 -6.88 -18.36 9.92
N ASN A 161 -6.18 -18.76 10.96
CA ASN A 161 -5.07 -19.69 10.78
C ASN A 161 -5.60 -21.03 10.24
N ARG A 162 -5.02 -21.50 9.13
CA ARG A 162 -5.43 -22.71 8.39
C ARG A 162 -4.27 -23.72 8.32
N ASP A 163 -3.80 -24.19 9.46
CA ASP A 163 -2.85 -25.31 9.53
C ASP A 163 -3.57 -26.57 10.04
N ASP A 164 -4.37 -27.20 9.18
CA ASP A 164 -5.02 -28.49 9.47
C ASP A 164 -4.29 -29.63 8.76
N ARG A 165 -3.26 -30.17 9.43
CA ARG A 165 -2.46 -31.30 8.95
C ARG A 165 -3.28 -32.55 8.63
N LYS A 166 -4.51 -32.67 9.17
CA LYS A 166 -5.39 -33.83 8.90
C LYS A 166 -5.96 -33.83 7.48
N LEU A 167 -5.90 -32.70 6.77
CA LEU A 167 -6.40 -32.57 5.40
C LEU A 167 -5.35 -32.97 4.35
N LEU A 168 -4.06 -33.02 4.71
CA LEU A 168 -2.97 -33.36 3.80
C LEU A 168 -3.10 -34.81 3.30
N ALA A 169 -2.79 -35.04 2.03
CA ALA A 169 -2.95 -36.32 1.34
C ALA A 169 -4.39 -36.86 1.32
N THR A 170 -5.39 -35.98 1.48
CA THR A 170 -6.81 -36.33 1.33
C THR A 170 -7.43 -35.61 0.14
N GLN A 171 -8.60 -36.07 -0.32
CA GLN A 171 -9.35 -35.35 -1.37
C GLN A 171 -9.74 -33.91 -0.97
N LYS A 172 -9.75 -33.61 0.34
CA LYS A 172 -10.08 -32.29 0.89
C LYS A 172 -8.88 -31.35 0.95
N GLU A 173 -7.68 -31.81 0.62
CA GLU A 173 -6.45 -31.01 0.60
C GLU A 173 -6.61 -29.76 -0.28
N LYS A 174 -7.33 -29.85 -1.40
CA LYS A 174 -7.63 -28.70 -2.27
C LYS A 174 -8.25 -27.51 -1.53
N ALA A 175 -9.00 -27.74 -0.45
CA ALA A 175 -9.64 -26.67 0.31
C ALA A 175 -8.62 -25.76 1.03
N VAL A 176 -7.40 -26.23 1.31
CA VAL A 176 -6.34 -25.40 1.94
C VAL A 176 -5.71 -24.43 0.93
N LEU A 177 -5.83 -24.72 -0.36
CA LEU A 177 -5.32 -23.90 -1.46
C LEU A 177 -6.32 -22.85 -1.96
N LEU A 178 -7.57 -22.90 -1.50
CA LEU A 178 -8.60 -21.94 -1.86
C LEU A 178 -8.60 -20.74 -0.92
N PRO A 179 -8.85 -19.51 -1.43
CA PRO A 179 -9.07 -18.33 -0.60
C PRO A 179 -10.11 -18.59 0.49
N GLN A 180 -9.97 -17.88 1.62
CA GLN A 180 -10.84 -18.16 2.76
C GLN A 180 -12.28 -17.70 2.60
N ASN A 181 -12.43 -16.63 1.83
CA ASN A 181 -13.63 -15.89 1.56
C ASN A 181 -13.51 -15.32 0.13
N SER A 182 -14.61 -14.92 -0.47
CA SER A 182 -14.60 -14.36 -1.83
C SER A 182 -14.06 -12.94 -1.89
N ILE A 183 -13.96 -12.24 -0.75
CA ILE A 183 -13.71 -10.79 -0.71
C ILE A 183 -12.37 -10.38 -1.37
N TYR A 184 -11.32 -11.20 -1.26
CA TYR A 184 -10.06 -10.97 -1.96
C TYR A 184 -10.17 -11.24 -3.47
N THR A 185 -11.03 -12.19 -3.87
CA THR A 185 -11.32 -12.43 -5.30
C THR A 185 -12.10 -11.27 -5.89
N ASP A 186 -13.08 -10.74 -5.16
CA ASP A 186 -13.89 -9.61 -5.59
C ASP A 186 -13.06 -8.32 -5.63
N LEU A 187 -12.15 -8.13 -4.66
CA LEU A 187 -11.14 -7.07 -4.71
C LEU A 187 -10.22 -7.22 -5.94
N GLY A 188 -9.76 -8.43 -6.25
CA GLY A 188 -8.96 -8.70 -7.43
C GLY A 188 -9.67 -8.31 -8.73
N LYS A 189 -10.97 -8.61 -8.86
CA LYS A 189 -11.78 -8.17 -10.01
C LYS A 189 -11.87 -6.65 -10.08
N ALA A 190 -12.16 -5.98 -8.97
CA ALA A 190 -12.25 -4.53 -8.89
C ALA A 190 -10.92 -3.85 -9.26
N CYS A 191 -9.79 -4.43 -8.86
CA CYS A 191 -8.46 -3.97 -9.27
C CYS A 191 -8.27 -4.09 -10.79
N VAL A 192 -8.60 -5.24 -11.39
CA VAL A 192 -8.50 -5.45 -12.84
C VAL A 192 -9.38 -4.47 -13.61
N GLU A 193 -10.62 -4.25 -13.17
CA GLU A 193 -11.55 -3.29 -13.78
C GLU A 193 -11.02 -1.85 -13.76
N ALA A 194 -10.27 -1.47 -12.72
CA ALA A 194 -9.67 -0.16 -12.58
C ALA A 194 -8.26 -0.02 -13.21
N GLY A 195 -7.71 -1.08 -13.82
CA GLY A 195 -6.32 -1.08 -14.31
C GLY A 195 -5.29 -0.99 -13.17
N CYS A 196 -5.62 -1.51 -12.00
CA CYS A 196 -4.79 -1.58 -10.81
C CYS A 196 -4.13 -2.96 -10.69
N SER A 197 -2.80 -2.99 -10.65
CA SER A 197 -2.02 -4.17 -10.32
C SER A 197 -1.60 -4.13 -8.84
N VAL A 198 -1.48 -5.30 -8.20
CA VAL A 198 -1.04 -5.41 -6.80
C VAL A 198 0.09 -6.41 -6.72
N ASP A 199 1.26 -5.95 -6.27
CA ASP A 199 2.37 -6.80 -5.86
C ASP A 199 2.43 -6.83 -4.32
N LEU A 200 2.53 -8.02 -3.75
CA LEU A 200 2.60 -8.24 -2.30
C LEU A 200 3.99 -8.79 -1.94
N PHE A 201 4.68 -8.10 -1.05
CA PHE A 201 6.01 -8.39 -0.51
C PHE A 201 5.92 -8.71 0.98
#